data_AF-A0A3Q8XSM9-F1
#
_entry.id   AF-A0A3Q8XSM9-F1
#
_cell.length_a   1.000
_cell.length_b   1.000
_cell.length_c   1.000
_cell.angle_alpha   90.00
_cell.angle_beta   90.00
_cell.angle_gamma   90.00
#
_symmetry.space_group_name_H-M   'P 1'
#
loop_
_entity.id
_entity.type
_entity.pdbx_description
1 polymer ?
#
loop_
_entity_poly.entity_id
_entity_poly.type
_entity_poly.pdbx_seq_one_letter_code
_entity_poly.pdbx_strand_id
1 'polypeptide(L)'
;MRRKTLFQIAEIANGLVDPILAKRAGINTMLLGSWEDIAGPEFADCTKPEKIVWQRRASEGQADGGFEPGTLVVACEGARALFLSHQLGEFIDRINGFFGFPAVQRIKIVQKPVTPLNRPKRRAPPLPQDKAQHLSKMLGDIEDDRLKAALEKLGRAVMTQKKHG
;
A
#
# COMPACT_ATOMS: atom_id res chain seq x y z
N MET A 1 28.03 31.79 0.71
CA MET A 1 27.11 31.22 1.72
C MET A 1 25.84 30.76 0.97
N ARG A 2 25.70 29.56 0.40
CA ARG A 2 25.57 28.17 0.92
C ARG A 2 24.36 27.92 1.86
N ARG A 3 23.29 27.40 1.22
CA ARG A 3 22.31 26.35 1.64
C ARG A 3 21.50 26.57 2.94
N LYS A 4 20.24 27.04 2.83
CA LYS A 4 19.27 26.95 3.94
C LYS A 4 17.78 26.90 3.52
N THR A 5 17.43 26.23 2.42
CA THR A 5 16.03 26.25 1.93
C THR A 5 15.39 24.86 1.75
N LEU A 6 16.16 23.76 1.80
CA LEU A 6 15.61 22.41 1.58
C LEU A 6 15.27 21.63 2.86
N PHE A 7 15.73 22.07 4.04
CA PHE A 7 15.44 21.40 5.31
C PHE A 7 14.14 21.87 5.98
N GLN A 8 13.55 22.98 5.54
CA GLN A 8 12.42 23.62 6.22
C GLN A 8 11.06 22.99 5.86
N ILE A 9 10.93 22.34 4.71
CA ILE A 9 9.67 21.70 4.30
C ILE A 9 9.50 20.34 5.01
N ALA A 10 10.60 19.60 5.18
CA ALA A 10 10.60 18.29 5.84
C ALA A 10 10.44 18.38 7.37
N GLU A 11 10.98 19.43 8.02
CA GLU A 11 10.78 19.63 9.47
C GLU A 11 9.36 20.09 9.81
N ILE A 12 8.74 20.92 8.97
CA ILE A 12 7.32 21.30 9.15
C ILE A 12 6.39 20.12 8.83
N ALA A 13 6.77 19.25 7.88
CA ALA A 13 6.00 18.04 7.56
C ALA A 13 6.01 16.99 8.70
N ASN A 14 7.09 16.92 9.49
CA ASN A 14 7.20 15.97 10.60
C ASN A 14 6.63 16.50 11.93
N GLY A 15 6.55 17.82 12.13
CA GLY A 15 5.98 18.44 13.35
C GLY A 15 4.44 18.45 13.44
N LEU A 16 3.74 18.03 12.38
CA LEU A 16 2.28 18.19 12.23
C LEU A 16 1.59 16.91 11.74
N VAL A 17 2.14 15.72 12.00
CA VAL A 17 1.32 14.51 11.87
C VAL A 17 0.32 14.53 13.02
N ASP A 18 -0.83 15.15 12.75
CA ASP A 18 -1.97 15.16 13.64
C ASP A 18 -2.19 13.72 14.16
N PRO A 19 -2.26 13.50 15.49
CA PRO A 19 -2.30 12.15 16.07
C PRO A 19 -3.50 11.33 15.57
N ILE A 20 -4.57 11.99 15.12
CA ILE A 20 -5.72 11.35 14.51
C ILE A 20 -5.39 10.89 13.09
N LEU A 21 -4.65 11.68 12.30
CA LEU A 21 -4.12 11.26 11.00
C LEU A 21 -3.21 10.03 11.12
N ALA A 22 -2.29 10.03 12.10
CA ALA A 22 -1.44 8.87 12.37
C ALA A 22 -2.27 7.62 12.71
N LYS A 23 -3.26 7.76 13.61
CA LYS A 23 -4.19 6.68 13.97
C LYS A 23 -4.98 6.17 12.76
N ARG A 24 -5.49 7.06 11.92
CA ARG A 24 -6.21 6.73 10.68
C ARG A 24 -5.33 6.02 9.67
N ALA A 25 -4.06 6.39 9.56
CA ALA A 25 -3.10 5.70 8.70
C ALA A 25 -2.88 4.27 9.19
N GLY A 26 -2.66 4.07 10.49
CA GLY A 26 -2.53 2.73 11.09
C GLY A 26 -3.73 1.83 10.83
N ILE A 27 -4.96 2.38 10.93
CA ILE A 27 -6.20 1.64 10.62
C ILE A 27 -6.23 1.19 9.15
N ASN A 28 -5.87 2.06 8.19
CA ASN A 28 -5.85 1.68 6.78
C ASN A 28 -4.81 0.59 6.51
N THR A 29 -3.63 0.67 7.13
CA THR A 29 -2.58 -0.35 6.96
C THR A 29 -3.02 -1.70 7.52
N MET A 30 -3.63 -1.71 8.71
CA MET A 30 -4.12 -2.94 9.33
C MET A 30 -5.29 -3.54 8.55
N LEU A 31 -6.20 -2.71 8.04
CA LEU A 31 -7.30 -3.14 7.17
C LEU A 31 -6.80 -3.86 5.92
N LEU A 32 -5.77 -3.30 5.26
CA LEU A 32 -5.19 -3.88 4.05
C LEU A 32 -4.44 -5.18 4.33
N GLY A 33 -3.72 -5.25 5.46
CA GLY A 33 -2.91 -6.41 5.83
C GLY A 33 -3.72 -7.61 6.30
N SER A 34 -4.92 -7.40 6.82
CA SER A 34 -5.78 -8.46 7.39
C SER A 34 -7.12 -8.59 6.66
N TRP A 35 -7.21 -8.10 5.42
CA TRP A 35 -8.48 -8.10 4.70
C TRP A 35 -9.03 -9.50 4.45
N GLU A 36 -8.19 -10.51 4.22
CA GLU A 36 -8.65 -11.88 3.97
C GLU A 36 -9.36 -12.46 5.20
N ASP A 37 -8.81 -12.23 6.40
CA ASP A 37 -9.43 -12.59 7.66
C ASP A 37 -10.72 -11.79 7.92
N ILE A 38 -10.71 -10.48 7.65
CA ILE A 38 -11.84 -9.57 7.87
C ILE A 38 -12.95 -9.79 6.83
N ALA A 39 -12.64 -10.21 5.61
CA ALA A 39 -13.59 -10.43 4.51
C ALA A 39 -14.11 -11.87 4.50
N GLY A 40 -13.36 -12.79 5.08
CA GLY A 40 -13.68 -14.21 5.09
C GLY A 40 -13.61 -14.84 3.69
N PRO A 41 -13.68 -16.18 3.62
CA PRO A 41 -13.50 -16.92 2.37
C PRO A 41 -14.55 -16.61 1.30
N GLU A 42 -15.72 -16.14 1.70
CA GLU A 42 -16.82 -15.80 0.80
C GLU A 42 -16.64 -14.49 0.02
N PHE A 43 -15.84 -13.54 0.54
CA PHE A 43 -15.64 -12.23 -0.08
C PHE A 43 -14.17 -11.85 -0.29
N ALA A 44 -13.20 -12.52 0.33
CA ALA A 44 -11.78 -12.17 0.22
C ALA A 44 -11.27 -12.15 -1.23
N ASP A 45 -11.73 -13.09 -2.06
CA ASP A 45 -11.32 -13.20 -3.46
C ASP A 45 -11.98 -12.17 -4.38
N CYS A 46 -13.17 -11.69 -4.02
CA CYS A 46 -13.98 -10.81 -4.87
C CYS A 46 -14.17 -9.40 -4.32
N THR A 47 -13.49 -9.05 -3.21
CA THR A 47 -13.51 -7.72 -2.60
C THR A 47 -12.13 -7.24 -2.16
N LYS A 48 -11.91 -5.91 -2.16
CA LYS A 48 -10.73 -5.28 -1.55
C LYS A 48 -11.11 -3.99 -0.83
N PRO A 49 -10.45 -3.65 0.29
CA PRO A 49 -10.64 -2.36 0.92
C PRO A 49 -9.85 -1.31 0.13
N GLU A 50 -10.49 -0.20 -0.20
CA GLU A 50 -9.82 0.89 -0.93
C GLU A 50 -9.36 1.98 0.03
N LYS A 51 -10.29 2.52 0.81
CA LYS A 51 -10.02 3.61 1.77
C LYS A 51 -11.18 3.80 2.72
N ILE A 52 -10.90 4.32 3.90
CA ILE A 52 -11.92 4.87 4.79
C ILE A 52 -12.02 6.39 4.57
N VAL A 53 -13.21 6.86 4.20
CA VAL A 53 -13.55 8.29 4.12
C VAL A 53 -14.09 8.72 5.47
N TRP A 54 -13.25 9.45 6.21
CA TRP A 54 -13.60 10.01 7.52
C TRP A 54 -14.38 11.30 7.34
N GLN A 55 -15.40 11.52 8.17
CA GLN A 55 -16.13 12.79 8.20
C GLN A 55 -15.21 13.88 8.76
N ARG A 56 -15.16 15.04 8.10
CA ARG A 56 -14.48 16.23 8.66
C ARG A 56 -15.37 16.78 9.76
N ARG A 57 -14.80 17.08 10.93
CA ARG A 57 -15.52 17.78 12.00
C ARG A 57 -16.18 19.03 11.44
N ALA A 58 -17.49 19.13 11.57
CA ALA A 58 -18.15 20.41 11.67
C ALA A 58 -17.96 20.87 13.13
N SER A 59 -17.49 22.10 13.32
CA SER A 59 -17.44 22.82 14.59
C SER A 59 -16.22 22.58 15.49
N GLU A 60 -15.35 23.60 15.51
CA GLU A 60 -14.66 24.06 16.72
C GLU A 60 -15.69 24.08 17.87
N GLY A 61 -15.50 23.25 18.92
CA GLY A 61 -16.37 23.30 20.09
C GLY A 61 -16.54 21.99 20.86
N GLN A 62 -16.22 20.84 20.28
CA GLN A 62 -16.16 19.59 21.05
C GLN A 62 -14.75 19.39 21.58
N ALA A 63 -14.58 19.72 22.86
CA ALA A 63 -13.36 19.54 23.64
C ALA A 63 -12.98 18.07 23.86
N ASP A 64 -13.78 17.12 23.35
CA ASP A 64 -13.42 15.72 23.36
C ASP A 64 -13.00 15.25 21.96
N GLY A 65 -11.82 14.64 21.89
CA GLY A 65 -11.11 14.19 20.70
C GLY A 65 -11.76 13.02 19.97
N GLY A 66 -13.10 12.96 19.90
CA GLY A 66 -13.88 11.83 19.40
C GLY A 66 -13.43 11.33 18.02
N PHE A 67 -13.14 10.03 17.95
CA PHE A 67 -12.85 9.31 16.72
C PHE A 67 -14.18 8.93 16.05
N GLU A 68 -14.65 9.76 15.12
CA GLU A 68 -15.89 9.50 14.39
C GLU A 68 -15.72 8.36 13.37
N PRO A 69 -16.67 7.40 13.32
CA PRO A 69 -16.63 6.30 12.36
C PRO A 69 -16.72 6.82 10.92
N GLY A 70 -15.96 6.20 10.03
CA GLY A 70 -15.88 6.56 8.62
C GLY A 70 -16.81 5.76 7.71
N THR A 71 -16.80 6.10 6.43
CA THR A 71 -17.35 5.26 5.37
C THR A 71 -16.22 4.46 4.71
N LEU A 72 -16.24 3.14 4.81
CA LEU A 72 -15.32 2.28 4.08
C LEU A 72 -15.75 2.15 2.61
N VAL A 73 -14.83 2.44 1.70
CA VAL A 73 -15.00 2.14 0.27
C VAL A 73 -14.43 0.77 -0.01
N VAL A 74 -15.24 -0.12 -0.57
CA VAL A 74 -14.86 -1.50 -0.92
C VAL A 74 -14.98 -1.67 -2.43
N ALA A 75 -13.88 -2.07 -3.07
CA ALA A 75 -13.89 -2.56 -4.44
C ALA A 75 -14.51 -3.97 -4.45
N CYS A 76 -15.45 -4.23 -5.36
CA CYS A 76 -16.06 -5.55 -5.51
C CYS A 76 -16.23 -5.92 -6.98
N GLU A 77 -16.03 -7.19 -7.31
CA GLU A 77 -16.35 -7.69 -8.65
C GLU A 77 -17.87 -7.68 -8.86
N GLY A 78 -18.32 -7.17 -10.02
CA GLY A 78 -19.74 -6.84 -10.24
C GLY A 78 -20.72 -7.98 -9.97
N ALA A 79 -20.34 -9.22 -10.24
CA ALA A 79 -21.18 -10.41 -10.00
C ALA A 79 -21.44 -10.70 -8.51
N ARG A 80 -20.60 -10.18 -7.60
CA ARG A 80 -20.67 -10.43 -6.14
C ARG A 80 -21.17 -9.22 -5.34
N ALA A 81 -21.33 -8.06 -5.98
CA ALA A 81 -21.73 -6.81 -5.33
C ALA A 81 -23.11 -6.87 -4.65
N LEU A 82 -24.08 -7.56 -5.25
CA LEU A 82 -25.41 -7.73 -4.66
C LEU A 82 -25.36 -8.55 -3.36
N PHE A 83 -24.62 -9.66 -3.37
CA PHE A 83 -24.45 -10.51 -2.19
C PHE A 83 -23.82 -9.74 -1.03
N LEU A 84 -22.74 -8.99 -1.30
CA LEU A 84 -22.12 -8.12 -0.31
C LEU A 84 -23.11 -7.06 0.21
N SER A 85 -23.97 -6.52 -0.65
CA SER A 85 -24.97 -5.50 -0.28
C SER A 85 -25.98 -5.99 0.75
N HIS A 86 -26.35 -7.27 0.71
CA HIS A 86 -27.27 -7.87 1.67
C HIS A 86 -26.61 -8.12 3.03
N GLN A 87 -25.29 -8.31 3.06
CA GLN A 87 -24.54 -8.61 4.27
C GLN A 87 -23.78 -7.40 4.85
N LEU A 88 -24.08 -6.17 4.40
CA LEU A 88 -23.32 -4.99 4.84
C LEU A 88 -23.33 -4.78 6.36
N GLY A 89 -24.43 -5.11 7.04
CA GLY A 89 -24.50 -5.00 8.51
C GLY A 89 -23.49 -5.92 9.20
N GLU A 90 -23.56 -7.22 8.90
CA GLU A 90 -22.61 -8.21 9.43
C GLU A 90 -21.16 -7.89 9.06
N PHE A 91 -20.94 -7.43 7.82
CA PHE A 91 -19.62 -7.06 7.35
C PHE A 91 -19.05 -5.84 8.13
N ILE A 92 -19.90 -4.84 8.45
CA ILE A 92 -19.53 -3.72 9.32
C ILE A 92 -19.21 -4.21 10.74
N ASP A 93 -20.04 -5.09 11.29
CA ASP A 93 -19.84 -5.64 12.63
C ASP A 93 -18.52 -6.42 12.72
N ARG A 94 -18.19 -7.20 11.70
CA ARG A 94 -16.94 -7.95 11.63
C ARG A 94 -15.72 -7.03 11.52
N ILE A 95 -15.81 -5.97 10.70
CA ILE A 95 -14.74 -4.96 10.59
C ILE A 95 -14.51 -4.26 11.94
N ASN A 96 -15.59 -3.79 12.59
CA ASN A 96 -15.48 -3.08 13.86
C ASN A 96 -15.07 -4.00 15.00
N GLY A 97 -15.50 -5.27 14.98
CA GLY A 97 -15.07 -6.31 15.91
C GLY A 97 -13.57 -6.59 15.79
N PHE A 98 -13.04 -6.64 14.56
CA PHE A 98 -11.60 -6.77 14.32
C PHE A 98 -10.81 -5.57 14.89
N PHE A 99 -11.30 -4.35 14.71
CA PHE A 99 -10.65 -3.16 15.26
C PHE A 99 -10.83 -2.98 16.77
N GLY A 100 -11.88 -3.56 17.35
CA GLY A 100 -12.25 -3.38 18.76
C GLY A 100 -12.88 -2.03 19.08
N PHE A 101 -13.24 -1.23 18.07
CA PHE A 101 -13.93 0.06 18.20
C PHE A 101 -14.70 0.40 16.91
N PRO A 102 -15.68 1.32 16.94
CA PRO A 102 -16.47 1.67 15.76
C PRO A 102 -15.64 2.50 14.76
N ALA A 103 -14.91 1.82 13.88
CA ALA A 103 -14.12 2.46 12.83
C ALA A 103 -14.94 2.78 11.58
N VAL A 104 -15.96 1.97 11.30
CA VAL A 104 -16.77 2.05 10.09
C VAL A 104 -18.25 2.11 10.48
N GLN A 105 -18.96 3.10 9.96
CA GLN A 105 -20.43 3.20 10.09
C GLN A 105 -21.14 2.77 8.81
N ARG A 106 -20.48 2.92 7.65
CA ARG A 106 -21.11 2.66 6.36
C ARG A 106 -20.11 2.06 5.39
N ILE A 107 -20.59 1.20 4.51
CA ILE A 107 -19.81 0.68 3.38
C ILE A 107 -20.36 1.26 2.09
N LYS A 108 -19.46 1.71 1.23
CA LYS A 108 -19.75 2.08 -0.16
C LYS A 108 -19.07 1.08 -1.09
N ILE A 109 -19.87 0.34 -1.85
CA ILE A 109 -19.39 -0.60 -2.85
C ILE A 109 -19.06 0.16 -4.13
N VAL A 110 -17.90 -0.12 -4.71
CA VAL A 110 -17.49 0.36 -6.03
C VAL A 110 -17.14 -0.83 -6.89
N GLN A 111 -17.78 -0.97 -8.04
CA GLN A 111 -17.51 -2.08 -8.95
C GLN A 111 -16.19 -1.86 -9.67
N LYS A 112 -15.20 -2.71 -9.36
CA LYS A 112 -13.85 -2.67 -9.92
C LYS A 112 -13.31 -4.10 -10.01
N PRO A 113 -12.44 -4.42 -10.98
CA PRO A 113 -11.71 -5.68 -10.95
C PRO A 113 -10.89 -5.76 -9.66
N VAL A 114 -11.09 -6.82 -8.87
CA VAL A 114 -10.42 -7.06 -7.60
C VAL A 114 -9.18 -7.93 -7.78
N THR A 115 -9.20 -8.78 -8.80
CA THR A 115 -8.04 -9.54 -9.22
C THR A 115 -6.87 -8.58 -9.50
N PRO A 116 -5.69 -8.74 -8.85
CA PRO A 116 -4.51 -8.06 -9.32
C PRO A 116 -4.29 -8.54 -10.75
N LEU A 117 -4.35 -7.63 -11.73
CA LEU A 117 -3.72 -7.89 -13.02
C LEU A 117 -2.34 -8.42 -12.64
N ASN A 118 -2.13 -9.73 -12.83
CA ASN A 118 -0.86 -10.39 -12.63
C ASN A 118 0.03 -9.78 -13.70
N ARG A 119 0.50 -8.56 -13.45
CA ARG A 119 1.36 -7.83 -14.37
C ARG A 119 2.62 -8.65 -14.27
N PRO A 120 2.96 -9.44 -15.30
CA PRO A 120 4.21 -10.19 -15.25
C PRO A 120 5.28 -9.17 -14.89
N LYS A 121 6.05 -9.45 -13.83
CA LYS A 121 7.22 -8.63 -13.48
C LYS A 121 7.94 -8.38 -14.79
N ARG A 122 7.93 -7.14 -15.26
CA ARG A 122 8.55 -6.77 -16.54
C ARG A 122 9.96 -7.34 -16.47
N ARG A 123 10.24 -8.39 -17.26
CA ARG A 123 11.59 -8.94 -17.32
C ARG A 123 12.48 -7.78 -17.69
N ALA A 124 13.46 -7.48 -16.84
CA ALA A 124 14.44 -6.47 -17.14
C ALA A 124 15.01 -6.80 -18.54
N PRO A 125 15.07 -5.82 -19.46
CA PRO A 125 15.63 -6.07 -20.78
C PRO A 125 17.05 -6.63 -20.63
N PRO A 126 17.48 -7.55 -21.51
CA PRO A 126 18.81 -8.14 -21.43
C PRO A 126 19.88 -7.04 -21.45
N LEU A 127 20.95 -7.23 -20.67
CA LEU A 127 22.08 -6.31 -20.68
C LEU A 127 22.68 -6.26 -22.09
N PRO A 128 22.94 -5.07 -22.66
CA PRO A 128 23.70 -4.95 -23.90
C PRO A 128 25.03 -5.71 -23.79
N GLN A 129 25.43 -6.40 -24.87
CA GLN A 129 26.60 -7.29 -24.88
C GLN A 129 27.88 -6.62 -24.38
N ASP A 130 28.08 -5.34 -24.71
CA ASP A 130 29.20 -4.52 -24.24
C ASP A 130 29.23 -4.38 -22.69
N LYS A 131 28.08 -4.08 -22.07
CA LYS A 131 27.95 -3.97 -20.61
C LYS A 131 28.11 -5.33 -19.93
N ALA A 132 27.65 -6.41 -20.56
CA ALA A 132 27.81 -7.77 -20.03
C ALA A 132 29.28 -8.20 -20.02
N GLN A 133 30.03 -7.88 -21.08
CA GLN A 133 31.47 -8.13 -21.14
C GLN A 133 32.24 -7.28 -20.13
N HIS A 134 31.87 -6.02 -19.96
CA HIS A 134 32.47 -5.15 -18.95
C HIS A 134 32.26 -5.68 -17.52
N LEU A 135 31.02 -6.11 -17.20
CA LEU A 135 30.69 -6.71 -15.91
C LEU A 135 31.48 -8.00 -15.67
N SER A 136 31.61 -8.86 -16.69
CA SER A 136 32.38 -10.11 -16.60
C SER A 136 33.87 -9.86 -16.35
N LYS A 137 34.46 -8.84 -16.99
CA LYS A 137 35.84 -8.41 -16.73
C LYS A 137 36.03 -7.87 -15.31
N MET A 138 35.09 -7.07 -14.79
CA MET A 138 35.15 -6.54 -13.41
C MET A 138 35.04 -7.63 -12.33
N LEU A 139 34.38 -8.74 -12.64
CA LEU A 139 34.18 -9.88 -11.74
C LEU A 139 35.20 -11.01 -11.97
N GLY A 140 36.19 -10.79 -12.86
CA GLY A 140 37.16 -11.80 -13.28
C GLY A 140 38.05 -12.30 -12.14
N ASP A 141 38.46 -11.39 -11.25
CA ASP A 141 39.40 -11.67 -10.15
C ASP A 141 38.73 -12.22 -8.87
N ILE A 142 37.43 -12.54 -8.93
CA ILE A 142 36.69 -13.08 -7.78
C ILE A 142 36.75 -14.60 -7.82
N GLU A 143 37.45 -15.19 -6.86
CA GLU A 143 37.63 -16.64 -6.72
C GLU A 143 36.40 -17.35 -6.11
N ASP A 144 35.58 -16.63 -5.32
CA ASP A 144 34.37 -17.19 -4.72
C ASP A 144 33.19 -17.15 -5.71
N ASP A 145 32.77 -18.32 -6.19
CA ASP A 145 31.67 -18.47 -7.15
C ASP A 145 30.32 -17.95 -6.63
N ARG A 146 30.04 -18.07 -5.33
CA ARG A 146 28.77 -17.58 -4.75
C ARG A 146 28.76 -16.05 -4.70
N LEU A 147 29.87 -15.46 -4.32
CA LEU A 147 30.06 -14.02 -4.32
C LEU A 147 30.00 -13.45 -5.75
N LYS A 148 30.67 -14.11 -6.69
CA LYS A 148 30.65 -13.77 -8.11
C LYS A 148 29.24 -13.78 -8.69
N ALA A 149 28.46 -14.84 -8.41
CA ALA A 149 27.07 -14.94 -8.85
C ALA A 149 26.16 -13.86 -8.22
N ALA A 150 26.35 -13.55 -6.94
CA ALA A 150 25.60 -12.49 -6.25
C ALA A 150 25.91 -11.11 -6.86
N LEU A 151 27.18 -10.82 -7.13
CA LEU A 151 27.62 -9.56 -7.72
C LEU A 151 27.23 -9.44 -9.20
N GLU A 152 27.22 -10.54 -9.96
CA GLU A 152 26.71 -10.53 -11.33
C GLU A 152 25.21 -10.18 -11.37
N LYS A 153 24.42 -10.78 -10.47
CA LYS A 153 22.99 -10.50 -10.34
C LYS A 153 22.73 -9.03 -9.99
N LEU A 154 23.51 -8.47 -9.07
CA LEU A 154 23.43 -7.05 -8.68
C LEU A 154 23.88 -6.13 -9.83
N GLY A 155 25.02 -6.41 -10.46
CA GLY A 155 25.56 -5.62 -11.56
C GLY A 155 24.61 -5.52 -12.75
N ARG A 156 23.96 -6.64 -13.11
CA ARG A 156 22.90 -6.65 -14.14
C ARG A 156 21.71 -5.75 -13.76
N ALA A 157 21.27 -5.79 -12.50
CA ALA A 157 20.15 -4.96 -12.05
C ALA A 157 20.47 -3.46 -12.10
N VAL A 158 21.66 -3.05 -11.64
CA VAL A 158 22.11 -1.65 -11.63
C VAL A 158 22.34 -1.11 -13.05
N MET A 159 23.00 -1.89 -13.92
CA MET A 159 23.32 -1.47 -15.30
C MET A 159 22.09 -1.40 -16.22
N THR A 160 20.99 -2.09 -15.87
CA THR A 160 19.70 -2.02 -16.57
C THR A 160 18.86 -0.83 -16.10
N GLN A 161 18.97 -0.41 -14.84
CA GLN A 161 18.21 0.71 -14.27
C GLN A 161 18.71 2.10 -14.66
N LYS A 162 19.97 2.25 -15.10
CA LYS A 162 20.58 3.54 -15.47
C LYS A 162 20.08 4.09 -16.82
N LYS A 163 18.76 4.29 -16.95
CA LYS A 163 18.05 4.85 -18.11
C LYS A 163 17.21 6.10 -17.78
N HIS A 164 17.54 6.80 -16.69
CA HIS A 164 17.01 8.14 -16.40
C HIS A 164 18.17 9.12 -16.25
N GLY A 165 18.39 9.87 -17.31
CA GLY A 165 19.23 11.06 -17.45
C GLY A 165 18.70 11.81 -18.66
#